data_AF-A0A8J5WI27-F1
#
_entry.id   AF-A0A8J5WI27-F1
#
_cell.length_a   1.000
_cell.length_b   1.000
_cell.length_c   1.000
_cell.angle_alpha   90.00
_cell.angle_beta   90.00
_cell.angle_gamma   90.00
#
_symmetry.space_group_name_H-M   'P 1'
#
loop_
_entity.id
_entity.type
_entity.pdbx_description
1 polymer ?
#
loop_
_entity_poly.entity_id
_entity_poly.type
_entity_poly.pdbx_seq_one_letter_code
_entity_poly.pdbx_strand_id
1 'polypeptide(L)'
;MVTRLILDVKGTSCNQWLERISGTYHAYILRVPFRNENGRLREWISRFDMWSYLDNFVENVGGEIAIELRGTPNFIIGNYSDGNHVTSLLSYKMGITQDWK
;
A
#
# COMPACT_ATOMS: atom_id res chain seq x y z
N MET A 1 4.35 6.04 4.03
CA MET A 1 3.21 5.19 4.45
C MET A 1 2.54 4.67 3.19
N VAL A 2 2.23 3.38 3.14
CA VAL A 2 1.49 2.79 2.01
C VAL A 2 0.09 2.41 2.46
N THR A 3 -0.91 2.70 1.64
CA THR A 3 -2.31 2.32 1.91
C THR A 3 -3.08 2.15 0.60
N ARG A 4 -4.37 1.82 0.69
CA ARG A 4 -5.24 1.64 -0.47
C ARG A 4 -5.61 2.98 -1.12
N LEU A 5 -5.57 3.04 -2.44
CA LEU A 5 -6.21 4.08 -3.26
C LEU A 5 -7.69 3.76 -3.43
N ILE A 6 -8.54 4.71 -3.04
CA ILE A 6 -10.00 4.60 -3.18
C ILE A 6 -10.44 5.69 -4.15
N LEU A 7 -10.87 5.30 -5.35
CA LEU A 7 -11.13 6.23 -6.45
C LEU A 7 -12.44 7.00 -6.24
N ASP A 8 -13.48 6.31 -5.78
CA ASP A 8 -14.83 6.86 -5.64
C ASP A 8 -15.07 7.36 -4.20
N VAL A 9 -14.20 8.27 -3.74
CA VAL A 9 -14.31 8.93 -2.44
C VAL A 9 -14.53 10.44 -2.63
N LYS A 10 -15.38 11.03 -1.81
CA LYS A 10 -15.65 12.48 -1.80
C LYS A 10 -15.24 13.08 -0.47
N GLY A 11 -14.72 14.31 -0.49
CA GLY A 11 -14.36 15.07 0.70
C GLY A 11 -13.06 14.61 1.40
N THR A 12 -12.30 13.70 0.80
CA THR A 12 -10.99 13.26 1.31
C THR A 12 -9.95 13.19 0.19
N SER A 13 -8.67 13.07 0.55
CA SER A 13 -7.55 12.83 -0.36
C SER A 13 -7.29 11.35 -0.65
N CYS A 14 -8.20 10.44 -0.28
CA CYS A 14 -7.98 9.00 -0.45
C CYS A 14 -7.89 8.52 -1.92
N ASN A 15 -8.25 9.39 -2.87
CA ASN A 15 -8.07 9.19 -4.31
C ASN A 15 -6.79 9.83 -4.88
N GLN A 16 -5.96 10.48 -4.04
CA GLN A 16 -4.67 11.03 -4.44
C GLN A 16 -3.60 9.94 -4.32
N TRP A 17 -2.90 9.68 -5.42
CA TRP A 17 -1.89 8.62 -5.48
C TRP A 17 -0.71 8.88 -4.53
N LEU A 18 -0.21 10.12 -4.50
CA LEU A 18 0.90 10.53 -3.62
C LEU A 18 0.52 11.80 -2.87
N GLU A 19 0.57 11.74 -1.55
CA GLU A 19 0.19 12.85 -0.67
C GLU A 19 1.32 13.10 0.34
N ARG A 20 1.82 14.33 0.42
CA ARG A 20 2.86 14.67 1.42
C ARG A 20 2.24 14.79 2.81
N ILE A 21 2.90 14.19 3.81
CA ILE A 21 2.47 14.32 5.20
C ILE A 21 2.87 15.71 5.72
N SER A 22 1.89 16.45 6.21
CA SER A 22 2.08 17.81 6.75
C SER A 22 3.11 17.82 7.88
N GLY A 23 3.97 18.85 7.89
CA GLY A 23 5.04 19.00 8.89
C GLY A 23 6.27 18.11 8.67
N THR A 24 6.34 17.35 7.58
CA THR A 24 7.48 16.47 7.27
C THR A 24 8.19 16.89 5.98
N TYR A 25 9.49 16.61 5.86
CA TYR A 25 10.23 16.88 4.62
C TYR A 25 10.17 15.72 3.62
N HIS A 26 10.26 14.48 4.12
CA HIS A 26 10.44 13.28 3.29
C HIS A 26 9.40 12.18 3.56
N ALA A 27 8.28 12.51 4.21
CA ALA A 27 7.24 11.53 4.49
C ALA A 27 6.01 11.74 3.60
N TYR A 28 5.59 10.66 2.96
CA TYR A 28 4.50 10.64 2.00
C TYR A 28 3.55 9.48 2.27
N ILE A 29 2.30 9.64 1.88
CA ILE A 29 1.30 8.60 1.76
C ILE A 29 1.27 8.20 0.27
N LEU A 30 1.68 6.96 -0.01
CA LEU A 30 1.57 6.32 -1.31
C LEU A 30 0.33 5.44 -1.30
N ARG A 31 -0.61 5.69 -2.21
CA ARG A 31 -1.88 4.98 -2.30
C ARG A 31 -1.91 4.10 -3.54
N VAL A 32 -2.02 2.78 -3.34
CA VAL A 32 -2.03 1.80 -4.43
C VAL A 32 -3.44 1.20 -4.56
N PRO A 33 -4.01 1.06 -5.77
CA PRO A 33 -5.36 0.52 -5.93
C PRO A 33 -5.38 -0.99 -5.71
N PHE A 34 -6.49 -1.49 -5.17
CA PHE A 34 -6.82 -2.91 -5.31
C PHE A 34 -7.24 -3.23 -6.73
N ARG A 35 -6.92 -4.45 -7.16
CA ARG A 35 -7.23 -4.94 -8.51
C ARG A 35 -7.77 -6.36 -8.47
N ASN A 36 -8.68 -6.63 -9.39
CA ASN A 36 -9.14 -7.96 -9.75
C ASN A 36 -9.19 -8.08 -11.28
N GLU A 37 -9.78 -9.16 -11.76
CA GLU A 37 -9.96 -9.45 -13.20
C GLU A 37 -10.71 -8.34 -13.95
N ASN A 38 -11.58 -7.60 -13.25
CA ASN A 38 -12.36 -6.49 -13.81
C ASN A 38 -11.64 -5.14 -13.74
N GLY A 39 -10.38 -5.11 -13.30
CA GLY A 39 -9.56 -3.90 -13.21
C GLY A 39 -9.43 -3.36 -11.79
N ARG A 40 -9.37 -2.02 -11.65
CA ARG A 40 -9.16 -1.35 -10.35
C ARG A 40 -10.47 -1.26 -9.56
N LEU A 41 -10.46 -1.75 -8.33
CA LEU A 41 -11.60 -1.63 -7.42
C LEU A 41 -11.73 -0.20 -6.89
N ARG A 42 -12.88 0.42 -7.17
CA ARG A 42 -13.07 1.87 -7.00
C ARG A 42 -13.63 2.28 -5.64
N GLU A 43 -14.49 1.43 -5.07
CA GLU A 43 -15.26 1.69 -3.85
C GLU A 43 -14.55 1.23 -2.57
N TRP A 44 -14.92 1.81 -1.42
CA TRP A 44 -14.45 1.31 -0.13
C TRP A 44 -14.97 -0.12 0.12
N ILE A 45 -14.15 -0.97 0.74
CA ILE A 45 -14.59 -2.29 1.21
C ILE A 45 -14.23 -2.49 2.66
N SER A 46 -14.97 -3.37 3.32
CA SER A 46 -14.66 -3.79 4.67
C SER A 46 -13.29 -4.47 4.73
N ARG A 47 -12.60 -4.26 5.83
CA ARG A 47 -11.35 -4.98 6.16
C ARG A 47 -11.53 -6.48 6.34
N PHE A 48 -12.77 -6.96 6.49
CA PHE A 48 -13.08 -8.38 6.52
C PHE A 48 -13.22 -8.99 5.12
N ASP A 49 -13.42 -8.15 4.09
CA ASP A 49 -13.66 -8.58 2.70
C ASP A 49 -12.45 -8.36 1.78
N MET A 50 -11.38 -7.76 2.29
CA MET A 50 -10.23 -7.33 1.49
C MET A 50 -9.20 -8.41 1.16
N TRP A 51 -9.28 -9.57 1.81
CA TRP A 51 -8.23 -10.60 1.76
C TRP A 51 -7.91 -11.09 0.35
N SER A 52 -8.91 -11.23 -0.52
CA SER A 52 -8.75 -11.67 -1.91
C SER A 52 -7.95 -10.68 -2.78
N TYR A 53 -7.73 -9.45 -2.31
CA TYR A 53 -6.98 -8.43 -3.04
C TYR A 53 -5.51 -8.34 -2.61
N LEU A 54 -5.13 -8.91 -1.46
CA LEU A 54 -3.82 -8.64 -0.85
C LEU A 54 -2.65 -9.18 -1.68
N ASP A 55 -2.79 -10.35 -2.31
CA ASP A 55 -1.72 -10.92 -3.13
C ASP A 55 -1.37 -10.05 -4.34
N ASN A 56 -2.40 -9.61 -5.09
CA ASN A 56 -2.23 -8.67 -6.20
C ASN A 56 -1.73 -7.30 -5.70
N PHE A 57 -2.20 -6.87 -4.52
CA PHE A 57 -1.79 -5.63 -3.92
C PHE A 57 -0.30 -5.62 -3.58
N VAL A 58 0.25 -6.72 -3.05
CA VAL A 58 1.70 -6.87 -2.78
C VAL A 58 2.53 -6.61 -4.02
N GLU A 59 2.18 -7.22 -5.16
CA GLU A 59 2.91 -7.03 -6.42
C GLU A 59 2.91 -5.57 -6.87
N ASN A 60 1.74 -4.93 -6.78
CA ASN A 60 1.58 -3.54 -7.19
C ASN A 60 2.37 -2.62 -6.24
N VAL A 61 2.26 -2.83 -4.93
CA VAL A 61 2.97 -2.06 -3.92
C VAL A 61 4.49 -2.17 -4.10
N GLY A 62 5.03 -3.37 -4.35
CA GLY A 62 6.47 -3.55 -4.53
C GLY A 62 7.03 -2.69 -5.67
N GLY A 63 6.34 -2.67 -6.82
CA GLY A 63 6.72 -1.84 -7.96
C GLY A 63 6.59 -0.34 -7.69
N GLU A 64 5.47 0.09 -7.11
CA GLU A 64 5.19 1.51 -6.82
C GLU A 64 6.19 2.08 -5.80
N ILE A 65 6.50 1.32 -4.73
CA ILE A 65 7.51 1.73 -3.75
C ILE A 65 8.89 1.85 -4.40
N ALA A 66 9.27 0.89 -5.25
CA ALA A 66 10.59 0.90 -5.89
C ALA A 66 10.79 2.11 -6.80
N ILE A 67 9.71 2.54 -7.49
CA ILE A 67 9.70 3.75 -8.32
C ILE A 67 9.87 5.00 -7.44
N GLU A 68 9.05 5.15 -6.40
CA GLU A 68 9.06 6.34 -5.54
C GLU A 68 10.37 6.49 -4.76
N LEU A 69 10.94 5.39 -4.26
CA LEU A 69 12.22 5.41 -3.56
C LEU A 69 13.43 5.39 -4.49
N ARG A 70 13.23 5.15 -5.79
CA ARG A 70 14.29 4.91 -6.78
C ARG A 70 15.24 3.79 -6.34
N GLY A 71 14.67 2.72 -5.78
CA GLY A 71 15.42 1.60 -5.22
C GLY A 71 14.59 0.75 -4.27
N THR A 72 15.23 -0.27 -3.71
CA THR A 72 14.59 -1.18 -2.75
C THR A 72 14.54 -0.53 -1.36
N PRO A 73 13.40 -0.60 -0.65
CA PRO A 73 13.35 -0.18 0.75
C PRO A 73 14.36 -0.93 1.60
N ASN A 74 14.99 -0.24 2.56
CA ASN A 74 15.89 -0.89 3.51
C ASN A 74 15.13 -1.53 4.69
N PHE A 75 13.93 -1.04 4.98
CA PHE A 75 13.14 -1.46 6.13
C PHE A 75 11.64 -1.30 5.86
N ILE A 76 10.82 -2.23 6.36
CA ILE A 76 9.36 -2.19 6.26
C ILE A 76 8.69 -2.57 7.58
N ILE A 77 7.58 -1.88 7.90
CA ILE A 77 6.82 -2.10 9.13
C ILE A 77 5.38 -2.44 8.76
N GLY A 78 4.95 -3.65 9.15
CA GLY A 78 3.55 -4.05 9.08
C GLY A 78 2.74 -3.41 10.20
N ASN A 79 1.52 -2.97 9.88
CA ASN A 79 0.56 -2.50 10.87
C ASN A 79 -0.74 -3.25 10.67
N TYR A 80 -1.30 -3.80 11.76
CA TYR A 80 -2.52 -4.59 11.73
C TYR A 80 -2.41 -5.89 10.88
N SER A 81 -3.39 -6.79 10.94
CA SER A 81 -3.29 -8.12 10.32
C SER A 81 -3.11 -8.10 8.79
N ASP A 82 -3.82 -7.22 8.09
CA ASP A 82 -3.73 -7.06 6.63
C ASP A 82 -2.40 -6.42 6.21
N GLY A 83 -2.00 -5.33 6.87
CA GLY A 83 -0.72 -4.69 6.62
C GLY A 83 0.45 -5.59 7.00
N ASN A 84 0.29 -6.41 8.04
CA ASN A 84 1.26 -7.41 8.41
C ASN A 84 1.41 -8.48 7.30
N HIS A 85 0.29 -9.02 6.83
CA HIS A 85 0.32 -10.01 5.74
C HIS A 85 1.04 -9.48 4.49
N VAL A 86 0.71 -8.25 4.08
CA VAL A 86 1.36 -7.56 2.94
C VAL A 86 2.86 -7.38 3.18
N THR A 87 3.26 -6.97 4.38
CA THR A 87 4.67 -6.71 4.73
C THR A 87 5.48 -8.00 4.72
N SER A 88 4.93 -9.11 5.20
CA SER A 88 5.61 -10.41 5.12
C SER A 88 5.90 -10.86 3.71
N LEU A 89 4.91 -10.73 2.82
CA LEU A 89 5.09 -11.10 1.41
C LEU A 89 6.08 -10.16 0.70
N LEU A 90 6.02 -8.85 0.98
CA LEU A 90 6.98 -7.88 0.43
C LEU A 90 8.41 -8.12 0.94
N SER A 91 8.59 -8.35 2.24
CA SER A 91 9.89 -8.66 2.85
C SER A 91 10.54 -9.85 2.16
N TYR A 92 9.77 -10.94 2.03
CA TYR A 92 10.23 -12.17 1.40
C TYR A 92 10.61 -11.95 -0.08
N LYS A 93 9.75 -11.27 -0.85
CA LYS A 93 9.97 -11.05 -2.30
C LYS A 93 11.14 -10.12 -2.59
N MET A 94 11.33 -9.08 -1.77
CA MET A 94 12.30 -8.01 -2.04
C MET A 94 13.58 -8.13 -1.19
N GLY A 95 13.67 -9.10 -0.27
CA GLY A 95 14.83 -9.30 0.61
C GLY A 95 15.02 -8.16 1.62
N ILE A 96 13.93 -7.64 2.19
CA ILE A 96 13.93 -6.44 3.04
C ILE A 96 13.77 -6.81 4.53
N THR A 97 14.47 -6.11 5.42
CA THR A 97 14.28 -6.24 6.87
C THR A 97 12.87 -5.79 7.29
N GLN A 98 12.20 -6.60 8.09
CA GLN A 98 10.81 -6.40 8.51
C GLN A 98 10.66 -6.32 10.03
N ASP A 99 9.72 -5.49 10.47
CA ASP A 99 9.19 -5.46 11.83
C ASP A 99 7.66 -5.29 11.83
N TRP A 100 7.05 -5.33 13.01
CA TRP A 100 5.60 -5.31 13.24
C TRP A 100 5.23 -4.30 14.32
N LYS A 101 4.09 -3.62 14.14
CA LYS A 101 3.47 -2.76 15.15
C LYS A 101 2.10 -3.26 15.59
#